data_AF-A0A6A5HTN6-F1
#
_entry.id   AF-A0A6A5HTN6-F1
#
_cell.length_a   1.000
_cell.length_b   1.000
_cell.length_c   1.000
_cell.angle_alpha   90.00
_cell.angle_beta   90.00
_cell.angle_gamma   90.00
#
_symmetry.space_group_name_H-M   'P 1'
#
loop_
_entity.id
_entity.type
_entity.pdbx_description
1 polymer ?
#
loop_
_entity_poly.entity_id
_entity_poly.type
_entity_poly.pdbx_seq_one_letter_code
_entity_poly.pdbx_strand_id
1 'polypeptide(L)' 'MTVDLEELFSTSEDQVQVLCRWMFFTYVIAFAFVVIAVHIYAAMVRPEKRQYTYSLNPTTGQVQTEFTM' A
#
# COMPACT_ATOMS: atom_id res chain seq x y z
N MET A 1 -8.19 10.85 23.33
CA MET A 1 -8.31 9.38 23.52
C MET A 1 -7.01 8.79 22.99
N THR A 2 -6.08 8.46 23.88
CA THR A 2 -4.74 7.94 23.54
C THR A 2 -4.72 6.47 23.89
N VAL A 3 -4.35 5.61 22.95
CA VAL A 3 -4.18 4.18 23.21
C VAL A 3 -2.85 4.01 23.94
N ASP A 4 -2.90 3.47 25.16
CA ASP A 4 -1.70 3.12 25.91
C ASP A 4 -1.11 1.82 25.34
N LEU A 5 0.06 1.96 24.71
CA LEU A 5 0.76 0.84 24.09
C LEU A 5 1.37 -0.08 25.14
N GLU A 6 1.80 0.44 26.29
CA GLU A 6 2.44 -0.36 27.34
C GLU A 6 1.43 -1.32 27.97
N GLU A 7 0.22 -0.82 28.24
CA GLU A 7 -0.89 -1.64 28.71
C GLU A 7 -1.31 -2.69 27.67
N LEU A 8 -1.30 -2.33 26.37
CA LEU A 8 -1.61 -3.25 25.28
C LEU A 8 -0.59 -4.41 25.22
N PHE A 9 0.69 -4.18 25.47
CA PHE A 9 1.72 -5.22 25.42
C PHE A 9 1.90 -6.00 26.74
N SER A 10 1.35 -5.53 27.85
CA SER A 10 1.43 -6.21 29.15
C SER A 10 0.51 -7.44 29.22
N THR A 11 0.97 -8.55 29.82
CA THR A 11 0.12 -9.73 30.05
C THR A 11 -0.87 -9.43 31.17
N SER A 12 -2.16 -9.27 30.81
CA SER A 12 -3.25 -9.16 31.77
C SER A 12 -4.00 -10.48 31.91
N GLU A 13 -4.55 -10.73 33.11
CA GLU A 13 -5.46 -11.84 33.40
C GLU A 13 -6.93 -11.50 33.06
N ASP A 14 -7.23 -10.22 32.80
CA ASP A 14 -8.58 -9.78 32.42
C ASP A 14 -8.95 -10.26 31.01
N GLN A 15 -9.96 -11.12 30.95
CA GLN A 15 -10.47 -11.72 29.72
C GLN A 15 -10.90 -10.68 28.67
N VAL A 16 -11.44 -9.52 29.09
CA VAL A 16 -11.88 -8.47 28.18
C VAL A 16 -10.67 -7.80 27.51
N GLN A 17 -9.63 -7.52 28.27
CA GLN A 17 -8.41 -6.89 27.76
C GLN A 17 -7.66 -7.82 26.79
N VAL A 18 -7.61 -9.12 27.09
CA VAL A 18 -7.06 -10.14 26.18
C VAL A 18 -7.83 -10.17 24.86
N LEU A 19 -9.16 -10.16 24.91
CA LEU A 19 -10.00 -10.16 23.71
C LEU A 19 -9.83 -8.88 22.88
N CYS A 20 -9.85 -7.71 23.53
CA CYS A 20 -9.62 -6.42 22.88
C CYS A 20 -8.26 -6.37 22.18
N ARG A 21 -7.21 -6.87 22.83
CA ARG A 21 -5.88 -6.97 22.25
C ARG A 21 -5.83 -7.90 21.05
N TRP A 22 -6.43 -9.08 21.17
CA TRP A 22 -6.48 -10.06 20.09
C TRP A 22 -7.21 -9.50 18.86
N MET A 23 -8.36 -8.85 19.07
CA MET A 23 -9.10 -8.16 18.01
C MET A 23 -8.25 -7.07 17.37
N PHE A 24 -7.63 -6.20 18.18
CA PHE A 24 -6.79 -5.12 17.68
C PHE A 24 -5.66 -5.63 16.77
N PHE A 25 -4.86 -6.59 17.23
CA PHE A 25 -3.76 -7.13 16.42
C PHE A 25 -4.27 -7.84 15.17
N THR A 26 -5.39 -8.57 15.25
CA THR A 26 -6.00 -9.23 14.09
C THR A 26 -6.41 -8.20 13.03
N TYR A 27 -7.03 -7.09 13.43
CA TYR A 27 -7.38 -6.01 12.51
C TYR A 27 -6.15 -5.35 11.89
N VAL A 28 -5.12 -5.05 12.68
CA VAL A 28 -3.89 -4.43 12.17
C VAL A 28 -3.20 -5.34 11.15
N ILE A 29 -3.10 -6.63 11.45
CA ILE A 29 -2.51 -7.63 10.56
C ILE A 29 -3.34 -7.74 9.27
N ALA A 30 -4.66 -7.89 9.37
CA ALA A 30 -5.54 -7.97 8.21
C ALA A 30 -5.44 -6.72 7.32
N PHE A 31 -5.42 -5.54 7.92
CA PHE A 31 -5.26 -4.27 7.21
C PHE A 31 -3.93 -4.22 6.44
N ALA A 32 -2.82 -4.61 7.09
CA ALA A 32 -1.52 -4.65 6.43
C ALA A 32 -1.51 -5.61 5.22
N PHE A 33 -2.11 -6.79 5.35
CA PHE A 33 -2.23 -7.74 4.23
C PHE A 33 -3.06 -7.19 3.08
N VAL A 34 -4.17 -6.49 3.37
CA VAL A 34 -5.00 -5.85 2.33
C VAL A 34 -4.19 -4.77 1.59
N VAL A 35 -3.46 -3.93 2.31
CA VAL A 35 -2.59 -2.91 1.70
C VAL A 35 -1.56 -3.57 0.78
N ILE A 36 -0.85 -4.60 1.25
CA ILE A 36 0.14 -5.33 0.45
C ILE A 36 -0.51 -5.93 -0.81
N ALA A 37 -1.65 -6.61 -0.66
CA ALA A 37 -2.36 -7.23 -1.77
C ALA A 37 -2.78 -6.22 -2.84
N VAL A 38 -3.28 -5.04 -2.44
CA VAL A 38 -3.64 -3.96 -3.37
C VAL A 38 -2.42 -3.44 -4.12
N HIS A 39 -1.28 -3.28 -3.45
CA HIS A 39 -0.05 -2.82 -4.11
C HIS A 39 0.51 -3.84 -5.09
N ILE A 40 0.48 -5.14 -4.72
CA ILE A 40 0.87 -6.23 -5.63
C ILE A 40 -0.06 -6.26 -6.84
N TYR A 41 -1.38 -6.18 -6.63
CA TYR A 41 -2.35 -6.15 -7.71
C TYR A 41 -2.12 -4.94 -8.63
N ALA A 42 -1.92 -3.75 -8.07
CA ALA A 42 -1.63 -2.54 -8.84
C ALA A 42 -0.33 -2.66 -9.65
N ALA A 43 0.71 -3.29 -9.09
CA ALA A 43 1.97 -3.55 -9.79
C ALA A 43 1.80 -4.58 -10.94
N MET A 44 1.02 -5.64 -10.71
CA MET A 44 0.73 -6.65 -11.74
C MET A 44 -0.15 -6.12 -12.87
N VAL A 45 -1.12 -5.24 -12.56
CA VAL A 45 -2.03 -4.64 -13.55
C VAL A 45 -1.38 -3.50 -14.31
N ARG A 46 -0.36 -2.85 -13.76
CA ARG A 46 0.47 -1.85 -14.44
C ARG A 46 1.91 -2.37 -14.62
N PRO A 47 2.12 -3.41 -15.46
CA PRO A 47 3.44 -3.98 -15.67
C PRO A 47 4.42 -2.96 -16.29
N GLU A 48 3.91 -1.92 -16.95
CA GLU A 48 4.71 -0.89 -17.55
C GLU A 48 4.34 0.46 -16.94
N LYS A 49 5.29 1.09 -16.26
CA LYS A 49 5.34 2.56 -16.29
C LYS A 49 5.45 2.91 -17.76
N ARG A 50 4.33 3.21 -18.42
CA ARG A 50 4.33 3.75 -19.78
C ARG A 50 5.18 5.01 -19.76
N GLN A 51 6.47 4.87 -20.06
CA GLN A 51 7.35 6.01 -20.19
C GLN A 51 7.02 6.60 -21.55
N TYR A 52 6.23 7.66 -21.52
CA TYR A 52 6.01 8.47 -22.70
C TYR A 52 7.27 9.31 -22.90
N THR A 53 8.04 8.98 -23.93
CA THR A 53 9.12 9.84 -24.39
C THR A 53 8.50 10.86 -25.34
N TYR A 54 8.49 12.12 -24.93
CA TYR A 54 8.08 13.23 -25.78
C TYR A 54 9.33 13.73 -26.50
N SER A 55 9.38 13.55 -27.81
CA SER A 55 10.45 14.08 -28.66
C SER A 55 9.88 15.11 -29.63
N LEU A 56 10.64 16.17 -29.93
CA LEU A 56 10.26 17.12 -30.97
C LEU A 56 10.76 16.59 -32.30
N ASN A 57 9.87 16.37 -33.26
CA ASN A 57 10.27 15.99 -34.60
C ASN A 57 10.94 17.19 -35.29
N PRO A 58 12.24 17.12 -35.64
CA PRO A 58 12.96 18.27 -36.18
C PRO A 58 12.53 18.64 -37.60
N THR A 59 11.84 17.73 -38.32
CA THR A 59 11.40 17.94 -39.71
C THR A 59 10.02 18.60 -39.78
N THR A 60 9.13 18.25 -38.86
CA THR A 60 7.74 18.74 -38.87
C THR A 60 7.45 19.77 -37.76
N GLY A 61 8.35 19.92 -36.78
CA GLY A 61 8.16 20.79 -35.63
C GLY A 61 7.06 20.34 -34.67
N GLN A 62 6.52 19.12 -34.85
CA GLN A 62 5.46 18.58 -34.02
C GLN A 62 6.04 17.71 -32.89
N VAL A 63 5.36 17.73 -31.73
CA VAL A 63 5.69 16.84 -30.61
C VAL A 63 5.22 15.43 -30.96
N GLN A 64 6.15 14.48 -30.96
CA GLN A 64 5.89 13.06 -31.15
C GLN A 64 5.96 12.35 -29.80
N THR A 65 4.96 11.51 -29.54
CA THR A 65 4.96 10.61 -28.38
C THR A 65 5.34 9.22 -28.86
N GLU A 66 6.50 8.73 -28.46
CA GLU A 66 6.88 7.34 -28.69
C GLU A 66 6.62 6.52 -27.44
N PHE A 67 6.02 5.35 -27.66
CA PHE A 67 5.82 4.35 -26.62
C PHE A 67 7.06 3.49 -26.53
N THR A 68 7.84 3.64 -25.46
CA THR A 68 8.96 2.76 -25.17
C THR A 68 8.44 1.63 -24.27
N MET A 69 8.34 0.41 -24.82
CA MET A 69 8.17 -0.84 -24.05
C MET A 69 9.50 -1.23 -23.41
#